data_AF-A0A7Y3GFK9-F1
#
_entry.id   AF-A0A7Y3GFK9-F1
#
_cell.length_a   1.000
_cell.length_b   1.000
_cell.length_c   1.000
_cell.angle_alpha   90.00
_cell.angle_beta   90.00
_cell.angle_gamma   90.00
#
_symmetry.space_group_name_H-M   'P 1'
#
loop_
_entity.id
_entity.type
_entity.pdbx_description
1 polymer ?
#
loop_
_entity_poly.entity_id
_entity_poly.type
_entity_poly.pdbx_seq_one_letter_code
_entity_poly.pdbx_strand_id
1 'polypeptide(L)'
;MHRALIIALALIAAACGGDSAESTTATTAATTTTTAADTTTTTAAPATTTTTTVAATTTTASAAGPDARPATPVTAVLGADPANGSYYTAGEFDATVMGIELNTVTAEWYRAEGFFVVFFNGVDTSDTGPLCPGASVATENGFEFVSNAPTTGADCSGFITLTEDPGVRALECDGALAYRTAIPENSAGFLFGTLERPVGDGIMGLTSFVDNRTGDIPEVDPTLFEC
;
A
#
# COMPACT_ATOMS: atom_id res chain seq x y z
N MET A 1 35.39 -20.60 37.46
CA MET A 1 34.79 -20.97 38.76
C MET A 1 33.64 -20.02 39.05
N HIS A 2 32.50 -20.55 39.53
CA HIS A 2 31.19 -19.90 39.81
C HIS A 2 30.34 -19.59 38.56
N ARG A 3 29.38 -20.43 38.14
CA ARG A 3 28.10 -20.88 38.75
C ARG A 3 27.12 -19.71 39.00
N ALA A 4 26.03 -19.66 38.24
CA ALA A 4 24.66 -19.83 38.77
C ALA A 4 23.62 -19.81 37.64
N LEU A 5 23.17 -21.00 37.29
CA LEU A 5 21.92 -21.33 36.61
C LEU A 5 20.77 -21.07 37.60
N ILE A 6 19.76 -20.26 37.24
CA ILE A 6 18.45 -20.27 37.92
C ILE A 6 17.34 -20.36 36.88
N ILE A 7 16.69 -21.52 36.94
CA ILE A 7 15.48 -21.94 36.27
C ILE A 7 14.29 -21.31 36.99
N ALA A 8 13.36 -20.69 36.26
CA ALA A 8 12.02 -20.38 36.75
C ALA A 8 10.99 -20.88 35.74
N LEU A 9 10.64 -22.16 35.89
CA LEU A 9 9.57 -22.84 35.18
C LEU A 9 8.27 -22.57 35.96
N ALA A 10 7.46 -21.63 35.50
CA ALA A 10 6.14 -21.36 36.10
C ALA A 10 5.10 -22.27 35.42
N LEU A 11 4.70 -23.32 36.13
CA LEU A 11 3.49 -24.09 35.85
C LEU A 11 2.25 -23.21 36.05
N ILE A 12 1.46 -23.00 35.01
CA ILE A 12 0.08 -22.54 35.14
C ILE A 12 -0.83 -23.77 35.00
N ALA A 13 -1.32 -24.24 36.14
CA ALA A 13 -2.47 -25.13 36.22
C ALA A 13 -3.74 -24.29 36.11
N ALA A 14 -4.54 -24.49 35.07
CA ALA A 14 -5.87 -23.91 34.95
C ALA A 14 -6.89 -25.03 34.64
N ALA A 15 -7.63 -25.36 35.71
CA ALA A 15 -9.00 -25.81 35.76
C ALA A 15 -9.57 -26.71 34.65
N CYS A 16 -9.74 -27.98 35.02
CA CYS A 16 -10.79 -28.86 34.54
C CYS A 16 -12.18 -28.32 34.98
N GLY A 17 -13.19 -28.43 34.11
CA GLY A 17 -14.59 -28.44 34.52
C GLY A 17 -15.52 -27.59 33.64
N GLY A 18 -16.38 -28.24 32.86
CA GLY A 18 -17.50 -27.55 32.24
C GLY A 18 -18.05 -28.20 30.97
N ASP A 19 -18.52 -29.44 31.11
CA ASP A 19 -19.41 -30.15 30.19
C ASP A 19 -20.45 -29.18 29.57
N SER A 20 -20.26 -28.83 28.29
CA SER A 20 -21.13 -27.91 27.56
C SER A 20 -21.88 -28.71 26.52
N ALA A 21 -23.14 -28.99 26.86
CA ALA A 21 -24.11 -29.73 26.08
C ALA A 21 -24.11 -29.32 24.60
N GLU A 22 -23.96 -30.31 23.73
CA GLU A 22 -24.31 -30.24 22.32
C GLU A 22 -25.78 -29.85 22.18
N SER A 23 -26.04 -28.57 21.89
CA SER A 23 -27.35 -28.10 21.47
C SER A 23 -27.44 -28.20 19.94
N THR A 24 -27.91 -29.33 19.45
CA THR A 24 -28.26 -29.55 18.03
C THR A 24 -29.44 -28.65 17.67
N THR A 25 -29.16 -27.47 17.11
CA THR A 25 -30.20 -26.58 16.58
C THR A 25 -30.53 -27.03 15.16
N ALA A 26 -31.70 -27.64 15.00
CA ALA A 26 -32.25 -27.99 13.69
C ALA A 26 -32.67 -26.71 12.96
N THR A 27 -31.85 -26.26 12.03
CA THR A 27 -32.18 -25.15 11.11
C THR A 27 -33.25 -25.62 10.13
N THR A 28 -34.48 -25.14 10.33
CA THR A 28 -35.58 -25.33 9.38
C THR A 28 -35.31 -24.42 8.17
N ALA A 29 -35.07 -25.01 7.00
CA ALA A 29 -34.91 -24.27 5.77
C ALA A 29 -36.26 -23.64 5.38
N ALA A 30 -36.36 -22.31 5.46
CA ALA A 30 -37.48 -21.57 4.92
C ALA A 30 -37.42 -21.62 3.38
N THR A 31 -38.50 -22.09 2.75
CA THR A 31 -38.66 -22.06 1.30
C THR A 31 -38.94 -20.62 0.86
N THR A 32 -37.96 -19.96 0.28
CA THR A 32 -38.14 -18.64 -0.33
C THR A 32 -38.76 -18.82 -1.71
N THR A 33 -40.02 -18.40 -1.85
CA THR A 33 -40.69 -18.29 -3.16
C THR A 33 -40.30 -16.97 -3.80
N THR A 34 -39.46 -17.01 -4.84
CA THR A 34 -39.11 -15.84 -5.65
C THR A 34 -40.20 -15.61 -6.68
N THR A 35 -41.03 -14.59 -6.48
CA THR A 35 -41.95 -14.08 -7.50
C THR A 35 -41.14 -13.33 -8.55
N ALA A 36 -41.18 -13.78 -9.80
CA ALA A 36 -40.58 -13.08 -10.93
C ALA A 36 -41.28 -11.72 -11.12
N ALA A 37 -40.51 -10.63 -11.02
CA ALA A 37 -41.02 -9.30 -11.32
C ALA A 37 -41.08 -9.10 -12.84
N ASP A 38 -42.19 -8.53 -13.31
CA ASP A 38 -42.39 -8.18 -14.72
C ASP A 38 -41.38 -7.09 -15.16
N THR A 39 -40.55 -7.45 -16.13
CA THR A 39 -39.57 -6.56 -16.75
C THR A 39 -40.30 -5.60 -17.70
N THR A 40 -40.42 -4.33 -17.29
CA THR A 40 -40.93 -3.26 -18.16
C THR A 40 -39.78 -2.67 -18.97
N THR A 41 -39.70 -3.02 -20.26
CA THR A 41 -38.71 -2.47 -21.20
C THR A 41 -39.14 -1.08 -21.64
N THR A 42 -38.46 -0.04 -21.15
CA THR A 42 -38.64 1.34 -21.62
C THR A 42 -37.56 1.65 -22.66
N THR A 43 -37.95 1.81 -23.92
CA THR A 43 -37.04 2.23 -25.00
C THR A 43 -36.75 3.73 -24.86
N ALA A 44 -35.52 4.06 -24.46
CA ALA A 44 -35.06 5.45 -24.41
C ALA A 44 -34.89 6.02 -25.83
N ALA A 45 -35.36 7.25 -26.03
CA ALA A 45 -35.21 7.99 -27.27
C ALA A 45 -33.72 8.31 -27.55
N PRO A 46 -33.31 8.40 -28.83
CA PRO A 46 -31.93 8.67 -29.20
C PRO A 46 -31.49 10.07 -28.71
N ALA A 47 -30.47 10.09 -27.84
CA ALA A 47 -29.84 11.31 -27.38
C ALA A 47 -29.01 11.94 -28.52
N THR A 48 -29.15 13.24 -28.72
CA THR A 48 -28.39 14.01 -29.70
C THR A 48 -26.99 14.29 -29.15
N THR A 49 -25.98 13.61 -29.69
CA THR A 49 -24.57 13.79 -29.30
C THR A 49 -24.04 15.09 -29.92
N THR A 50 -23.72 16.07 -29.08
CA THR A 50 -23.03 17.30 -29.51
C THR A 50 -21.53 17.08 -29.36
N THR A 51 -20.84 16.79 -30.45
CA THR A 51 -19.38 16.61 -30.47
C THR A 51 -18.70 17.99 -30.36
N THR A 52 -18.22 18.32 -29.15
CA THR A 52 -17.39 19.50 -28.94
C THR A 52 -15.94 19.10 -29.15
N THR A 53 -15.40 19.45 -30.32
CA THR A 53 -13.98 19.25 -30.64
C THR A 53 -13.16 20.28 -29.86
N VAL A 54 -12.55 19.87 -28.74
CA VAL A 54 -11.60 20.69 -27.99
C VAL A 54 -10.28 20.71 -28.76
N ALA A 55 -9.74 21.91 -28.99
CA ALA A 55 -8.45 22.09 -29.64
C ALA A 55 -7.35 21.41 -28.82
N ALA A 56 -6.60 20.50 -29.46
CA ALA A 56 -5.44 19.86 -28.85
C ALA A 56 -4.43 20.94 -28.47
N THR A 57 -4.19 21.10 -27.17
CA THR A 57 -3.11 21.96 -26.67
C THR A 57 -1.83 21.15 -26.81
N THR A 58 -1.01 21.49 -27.81
CA THR A 58 0.28 20.85 -28.02
C THR A 58 1.26 21.39 -26.99
N THR A 59 1.39 20.72 -25.86
CA THR A 59 2.43 20.99 -24.87
C THR A 59 3.74 20.46 -25.44
N THR A 60 4.65 21.37 -25.78
CA THR A 60 5.99 21.03 -26.25
C THR A 60 6.72 20.30 -25.12
N ALA A 61 7.00 19.01 -25.32
CA ALA A 61 7.81 18.21 -24.41
C ALA A 61 9.19 18.87 -24.26
N SER A 62 9.48 19.35 -23.05
CA SER A 62 10.83 19.77 -22.68
C SER A 62 11.73 18.54 -22.74
N ALA A 63 12.89 18.66 -23.39
CA ALA A 63 13.89 17.60 -23.42
C ALA A 63 14.19 17.15 -21.99
N ALA A 64 13.84 15.90 -21.69
CA ALA A 64 13.92 15.31 -20.38
C ALA A 64 15.36 15.38 -19.84
N GLY A 65 15.52 15.98 -18.66
CA GLY A 65 16.67 15.64 -17.83
C GLY A 65 16.59 14.17 -17.40
N PRO A 66 17.56 13.67 -16.62
CA PRO A 66 17.54 12.30 -16.08
C PRO A 66 16.27 11.98 -15.27
N ASP A 67 15.54 13.00 -14.82
CA ASP A 67 14.23 12.86 -14.20
C ASP A 67 13.13 13.44 -15.12
N ALA A 68 12.52 12.57 -15.92
CA ALA A 68 11.44 12.94 -16.84
C ALA A 68 10.04 12.86 -16.20
N ARG A 69 9.95 12.71 -14.87
CA ARG A 69 8.67 12.58 -14.17
C ARG A 69 7.82 13.86 -14.31
N PRO A 70 6.48 13.75 -14.35
CA PRO A 70 5.59 14.91 -14.28
C PRO A 70 5.90 15.80 -13.08
N ALA A 71 5.96 17.12 -13.28
CA ALA A 71 6.38 18.07 -12.25
C ALA A 71 5.40 18.24 -11.07
N THR A 72 4.21 17.63 -11.13
CA THR A 72 3.15 17.78 -10.13
C THR A 72 2.63 16.42 -9.64
N PRO A 73 3.47 15.60 -8.97
CA PRO A 73 2.98 14.40 -8.32
C PRO A 73 2.00 14.71 -7.20
N VAL A 74 1.19 13.70 -6.83
CA VAL A 74 0.50 13.70 -5.55
C VAL A 74 1.47 13.17 -4.50
N THR A 75 1.79 13.99 -3.49
CA THR A 75 2.88 13.69 -2.56
C THR A 75 2.41 13.51 -1.13
N ALA A 76 3.06 12.62 -0.39
CA ALA A 76 2.97 12.55 1.07
C ALA A 76 4.34 12.28 1.69
N VAL A 77 4.56 12.82 2.88
CA VAL A 77 5.80 12.61 3.64
C VAL A 77 5.63 11.40 4.55
N LEU A 78 6.63 10.50 4.55
CA LEU A 78 6.60 9.29 5.35
C LEU A 78 6.81 9.61 6.83
N GLY A 79 5.93 9.04 7.66
CA GLY A 79 5.89 9.25 9.11
C GLY A 79 5.28 10.57 9.59
N ALA A 80 4.79 11.37 8.64
CA ALA A 80 4.03 12.58 8.93
C ALA A 80 2.54 12.24 9.02
N ASP A 81 1.90 12.63 10.11
CA ASP A 81 0.43 12.73 10.18
C ASP A 81 0.06 14.19 9.84
N PRO A 82 -0.67 14.47 8.76
CA PRO A 82 -1.05 15.84 8.39
C PRO A 82 -1.97 16.49 9.43
N ALA A 83 -2.69 15.71 10.24
CA ALA A 83 -3.54 16.22 11.32
C ALA A 83 -2.79 16.39 12.64
N ASN A 84 -1.88 15.46 12.98
CA ASN A 84 -1.25 15.40 14.31
C ASN A 84 0.28 15.56 14.30
N GLY A 85 0.89 15.83 13.15
CA GLY A 85 2.33 15.99 12.95
C GLY A 85 3.06 14.67 12.67
N SER A 86 2.84 13.62 13.47
CA SER A 86 3.44 12.30 13.26
C SER A 86 2.50 11.16 13.60
N TYR A 87 2.66 10.05 12.87
CA TYR A 87 1.99 8.79 13.15
C TYR A 87 2.55 8.04 14.36
N TYR A 88 3.77 8.37 14.77
CA TYR A 88 4.49 7.61 15.76
C TYR A 88 4.47 8.33 17.09
N THR A 89 4.22 7.56 18.14
CA THR A 89 4.47 8.04 19.50
C THR A 89 5.98 8.02 19.78
N ALA A 90 6.43 8.87 20.73
CA ALA A 90 7.85 8.94 21.06
C ALA A 90 8.38 7.57 21.52
N GLY A 91 9.41 7.07 20.83
CA GLY A 91 10.04 5.78 21.12
C GLY A 91 9.44 4.57 20.40
N GLU A 92 8.40 4.74 19.59
CA GLU A 92 7.80 3.68 18.77
C GLU A 92 8.59 3.41 17.48
N PHE A 93 9.27 4.43 16.97
CA PHE A 93 10.11 4.36 15.78
C PHE A 93 11.59 4.49 16.15
N ASP A 94 12.44 3.64 15.58
CA ASP A 94 13.89 3.72 15.71
C ASP A 94 14.53 4.01 14.34
N ALA A 95 14.89 5.29 14.13
CA ALA A 95 15.54 5.74 12.91
C ALA A 95 16.89 5.05 12.67
N THR A 96 17.58 4.62 13.74
CA THR A 96 18.85 3.88 13.63
C THR A 96 18.63 2.50 13.03
N VAL A 97 17.52 1.84 13.40
CA VAL A 97 17.16 0.51 12.88
C VAL A 97 16.69 0.59 11.44
N MET A 98 15.90 1.61 11.08
CA MET A 98 15.47 1.81 9.70
C MET A 98 16.55 2.38 8.79
N GLY A 99 17.52 3.11 9.35
CA GLY A 99 18.45 3.93 8.59
C GLY A 99 17.79 5.17 7.97
N ILE A 100 16.54 5.48 8.33
CA ILE A 100 15.73 6.56 7.76
C ILE A 100 15.14 7.37 8.91
N GLU A 101 15.32 8.69 8.86
CA GLU A 101 14.72 9.62 9.82
C GLU A 101 13.24 9.88 9.51
N LEU A 102 12.47 10.23 10.54
CA LEU A 102 11.07 10.64 10.34
C LEU A 102 11.01 11.88 9.44
N ASN A 103 10.02 11.90 8.55
CA ASN A 103 9.70 13.03 7.70
C ASN A 103 10.77 13.43 6.66
N THR A 104 11.75 12.57 6.38
CA THR A 104 12.79 12.86 5.37
C THR A 104 12.51 12.22 4.01
N VAL A 105 11.62 11.24 3.94
CA VAL A 105 11.25 10.55 2.69
C VAL A 105 9.91 11.06 2.20
N THR A 106 9.84 11.38 0.91
CA THR A 106 8.60 11.77 0.23
C THR A 106 8.15 10.68 -0.72
N ALA A 107 6.93 10.17 -0.53
CA ALA A 107 6.23 9.34 -1.49
C ALA A 107 5.56 10.21 -2.55
N GLU A 108 5.94 10.03 -3.81
CA GLU A 108 5.32 10.65 -4.97
C GLU A 108 4.51 9.60 -5.75
N TRP A 109 3.21 9.83 -5.88
CA TRP A 109 2.28 8.91 -6.52
C TRP A 109 2.02 9.28 -7.98
N TYR A 110 2.03 8.26 -8.83
CA TYR A 110 1.76 8.31 -10.27
C TYR A 110 0.90 7.12 -10.71
N ARG A 111 0.45 7.15 -11.96
CA ARG A 111 -0.15 6.01 -12.67
C ARG A 111 0.76 5.56 -13.81
N ALA A 112 0.88 4.26 -14.00
CA ALA A 112 1.54 3.69 -15.17
C ALA A 112 1.02 2.27 -15.43
N GLU A 113 0.82 1.93 -16.70
CA GLU A 113 0.42 0.60 -17.16
C GLU A 113 -0.82 0.01 -16.46
N GLY A 114 -1.77 0.85 -16.04
CA GLY A 114 -3.00 0.41 -15.36
C GLY A 114 -2.86 0.23 -13.84
N PHE A 115 -1.72 0.61 -13.25
CA PHE A 115 -1.47 0.51 -11.81
C PHE A 115 -1.07 1.85 -11.21
N PHE A 116 -1.28 2.00 -9.91
CA PHE A 116 -0.57 3.04 -9.16
C PHE A 116 0.88 2.66 -8.96
N VAL A 117 1.73 3.69 -8.97
CA VAL A 117 3.15 3.56 -8.73
C VAL A 117 3.61 4.67 -7.80
N VAL A 118 4.56 4.35 -6.91
CA VAL A 118 5.10 5.31 -5.95
C VAL A 118 6.61 5.39 -6.07
N PHE A 119 7.15 6.61 -6.06
CA PHE A 119 8.59 6.86 -5.88
C PHE A 119 8.83 7.39 -4.48
N PHE A 120 9.67 6.70 -3.73
CA PHE A 120 10.16 7.14 -2.43
C PHE A 120 11.45 7.92 -2.62
N ASN A 121 11.35 9.24 -2.67
CA ASN A 121 12.48 10.15 -2.83
C ASN A 121 13.16 10.40 -1.48
N GLY A 122 14.49 10.48 -1.48
CA GLY A 122 15.30 10.65 -0.26
C GLY A 122 15.66 9.34 0.43
N VAL A 123 15.56 8.22 -0.27
CA VAL A 123 16.04 6.90 0.19
C VAL A 123 17.28 6.54 -0.61
N ASP A 124 18.36 6.18 0.09
CA ASP A 124 19.54 5.56 -0.49
C ASP A 124 19.74 4.19 0.15
N THR A 125 19.38 3.13 -0.58
CA THR A 125 19.47 1.76 -0.04
C THR A 125 20.90 1.28 0.20
N SER A 126 21.90 1.97 -0.36
CA SER A 126 23.30 1.70 -0.05
C SER A 126 23.68 2.17 1.36
N ASP A 127 23.04 3.22 1.85
CA ASP A 127 23.20 3.77 3.20
C ASP A 127 22.20 3.15 4.20
N THR A 128 20.93 3.09 3.82
CA THR A 128 19.86 2.59 4.72
C THR A 128 19.92 1.08 4.87
N GLY A 129 20.49 0.37 3.89
CA GLY A 129 20.37 -1.07 3.70
C GLY A 129 19.06 -1.46 3.00
N PRO A 130 18.87 -2.76 2.71
CA PRO A 130 17.70 -3.23 1.97
C PRO A 130 16.37 -3.00 2.70
N LEU A 131 15.29 -2.83 1.94
CA LEU A 131 13.95 -2.49 2.43
C LEU A 131 12.88 -3.36 1.76
N CYS A 132 11.69 -3.35 2.35
CA CYS A 132 10.47 -3.98 1.84
C CYS A 132 9.43 -2.89 1.57
N PRO A 133 9.54 -2.12 0.46
CA PRO A 133 8.48 -1.19 0.09
C PRO A 133 7.16 -1.93 -0.08
N GLY A 134 6.08 -1.27 0.33
CA GLY A 134 4.73 -1.78 0.23
C GLY A 134 3.72 -0.71 -0.13
N ALA A 135 2.54 -1.17 -0.52
CA ALA A 135 1.41 -0.31 -0.76
C ALA A 135 0.09 -1.01 -0.49
N SER A 136 -0.94 -0.21 -0.22
CA SER A 136 -2.33 -0.65 -0.15
C SER A 136 -3.27 0.52 -0.43
N VAL A 137 -4.55 0.23 -0.63
CA VAL A 137 -5.61 1.25 -0.64
C VAL A 137 -6.60 0.97 0.47
N ALA A 138 -6.93 1.97 1.28
CA ALA A 138 -8.02 1.87 2.24
C ALA A 138 -9.31 2.38 1.60
N THR A 139 -10.30 1.50 1.51
CA THR A 139 -11.64 1.77 1.00
C THR A 139 -12.67 1.60 2.12
N GLU A 140 -13.96 1.69 1.79
CA GLU A 140 -15.04 1.38 2.73
C GLU A 140 -15.04 -0.08 3.19
N ASN A 141 -14.41 -0.98 2.42
CA ASN A 141 -14.31 -2.41 2.72
C ASN A 141 -13.06 -2.78 3.53
N GLY A 142 -12.23 -1.79 3.88
CA GLY A 142 -10.95 -1.99 4.57
C GLY A 142 -9.74 -1.82 3.63
N PHE A 143 -8.63 -2.47 3.99
CA PHE A 143 -7.41 -2.43 3.17
C PHE A 143 -7.48 -3.46 2.05
N GLU A 144 -7.26 -3.01 0.82
CA GLU A 144 -7.26 -3.82 -0.39
C GLU A 144 -5.91 -3.71 -1.11
N PHE A 145 -5.61 -4.70 -1.96
CA PHE A 145 -4.39 -4.77 -2.77
C PHE A 145 -3.10 -4.59 -1.96
N VAL A 146 -3.08 -5.11 -0.74
CA VAL A 146 -1.91 -5.02 0.15
C VAL A 146 -0.78 -5.87 -0.42
N SER A 147 0.31 -5.21 -0.81
CA SER A 147 1.46 -5.88 -1.40
C SER A 147 2.77 -5.29 -0.91
N ASN A 148 3.78 -6.13 -0.77
CA ASN A 148 5.17 -5.76 -0.53
C ASN A 148 6.08 -6.47 -1.54
N ALA A 149 7.20 -5.84 -1.90
CA ALA A 149 8.27 -6.48 -2.66
C ALA A 149 9.65 -6.10 -2.11
N PRO A 150 10.64 -7.02 -2.14
CA PRO A 150 11.98 -6.74 -1.66
C PRO A 150 12.74 -5.81 -2.62
N THR A 151 13.55 -4.89 -2.06
CA THR A 151 14.66 -4.29 -2.81
C THR A 151 15.79 -5.30 -3.02
N THR A 152 16.81 -4.95 -3.81
CA THR A 152 17.95 -5.84 -4.03
C THR A 152 18.63 -6.17 -2.70
N GLY A 153 18.77 -7.45 -2.40
CA GLY A 153 19.37 -7.94 -1.16
C GLY A 153 18.46 -7.88 0.07
N ALA A 154 17.20 -7.45 -0.05
CA ALA A 154 16.24 -7.47 1.04
C ALA A 154 15.66 -8.88 1.23
N ASP A 155 15.50 -9.25 2.49
CA ASP A 155 14.69 -10.40 2.88
C ASP A 155 13.38 -9.89 3.46
N CYS A 156 12.30 -10.02 2.68
CA CYS A 156 10.95 -9.71 3.14
C CYS A 156 10.21 -10.97 3.62
N SER A 157 10.93 -12.07 3.90
CA SER A 157 10.34 -13.25 4.53
C SER A 157 9.89 -12.88 5.95
N GLY A 158 8.57 -12.92 6.16
CA GLY A 158 7.92 -12.41 7.37
C GLY A 158 6.74 -11.49 7.07
N PHE A 159 6.73 -10.85 5.90
CA PHE A 159 5.56 -10.15 5.40
C PHE A 159 4.55 -11.16 4.84
N ILE A 160 3.39 -11.28 5.47
CA ILE A 160 2.28 -12.09 4.93
C ILE A 160 1.71 -11.50 3.63
N THR A 161 2.05 -10.26 3.33
CA THR A 161 1.67 -9.44 2.17
C THR A 161 2.74 -9.42 1.08
N LEU A 162 3.80 -10.24 1.22
CA LEU A 162 4.80 -10.42 0.18
C LEU A 162 4.12 -11.00 -1.08
N THR A 163 4.24 -10.29 -2.19
CA THR A 163 3.65 -10.71 -3.46
C THR A 163 4.60 -11.62 -4.25
N GLU A 164 4.03 -12.57 -4.99
CA GLU A 164 4.73 -13.36 -6.00
C GLU A 164 4.50 -12.83 -7.43
N ASP A 165 3.67 -11.80 -7.59
CA ASP A 165 3.39 -11.19 -8.89
C ASP A 165 4.63 -10.44 -9.40
N PRO A 166 5.25 -10.86 -10.53
CA PRO A 166 6.42 -10.18 -11.08
C PRO A 166 6.13 -8.76 -11.59
N GLY A 167 4.85 -8.40 -11.77
CA GLY A 167 4.41 -7.06 -12.07
C GLY A 167 4.55 -6.10 -10.88
N VAL A 168 4.54 -6.61 -9.65
CA VAL A 168 4.65 -5.82 -8.42
C VAL A 168 6.09 -5.92 -7.91
N ARG A 169 6.85 -4.82 -8.00
CA ARG A 169 8.29 -4.85 -7.77
C ARG A 169 8.86 -3.52 -7.28
N ALA A 170 9.97 -3.62 -6.57
CA ALA A 170 10.79 -2.50 -6.15
C ALA A 170 12.01 -2.36 -7.08
N LEU A 171 12.36 -1.13 -7.44
CA LEU A 171 13.51 -0.82 -8.29
C LEU A 171 14.27 0.36 -7.69
N GLU A 172 15.59 0.20 -7.59
CA GLU A 172 16.48 1.25 -7.11
C GLU A 172 16.85 2.16 -8.27
N CYS A 173 16.47 3.42 -8.17
CA CYS A 173 16.66 4.44 -9.18
C CYS A 173 17.59 5.52 -8.64
N ASP A 174 18.20 6.32 -9.52
CA ASP A 174 19.11 7.40 -9.10
C ASP A 174 18.35 8.41 -8.21
N GLY A 175 18.63 8.37 -6.89
CA GLY A 175 18.02 9.23 -5.87
C GLY A 175 16.61 8.85 -5.40
N ALA A 176 16.04 7.71 -5.84
CA ALA A 176 14.72 7.27 -5.42
C ALA A 176 14.56 5.74 -5.41
N LEU A 177 13.68 5.23 -4.56
CA LEU A 177 13.19 3.87 -4.65
C LEU A 177 11.82 3.86 -5.33
N ALA A 178 11.72 3.26 -6.52
CA ALA A 178 10.45 3.11 -7.22
C ALA A 178 9.76 1.80 -6.82
N TYR A 179 8.44 1.84 -6.64
CA TYR A 179 7.64 0.67 -6.29
C TYR A 179 6.35 0.62 -7.10
N ARG A 180 6.28 -0.35 -8.02
CA ARG A 180 5.05 -0.69 -8.76
C ARG A 180 4.14 -1.51 -7.85
N THR A 181 2.95 -0.99 -7.60
CA THR A 181 2.01 -1.56 -6.63
C THR A 181 1.11 -2.62 -7.28
N ALA A 182 0.41 -3.40 -6.45
CA ALA A 182 -0.69 -4.26 -6.89
C ALA A 182 -2.01 -3.50 -7.09
N ILE A 183 -2.06 -2.18 -6.83
CA ILE A 183 -3.29 -1.39 -6.79
C ILE A 183 -3.65 -0.95 -8.21
N PRO A 184 -4.80 -1.38 -8.76
CA PRO A 184 -5.28 -0.90 -10.06
C PRO A 184 -5.48 0.62 -10.05
N GLU A 185 -5.14 1.30 -11.15
CA GLU A 185 -5.20 2.76 -11.25
C GLU A 185 -6.61 3.35 -11.13
N ASN A 186 -7.65 2.52 -11.29
CA ASN A 186 -9.06 2.88 -11.14
C ASN A 186 -9.58 2.67 -9.71
N SER A 187 -8.73 2.27 -8.77
CA SER A 187 -9.10 2.13 -7.35
C SER A 187 -9.27 3.50 -6.72
N ALA A 188 -10.28 3.65 -5.85
CA ALA A 188 -10.57 4.89 -5.15
C ALA A 188 -10.55 4.69 -3.63
N GLY A 189 -9.79 5.49 -2.91
CA GLY A 189 -9.59 5.39 -1.47
C GLY A 189 -8.44 6.27 -0.96
N PHE A 190 -7.89 5.89 0.18
CA PHE A 190 -6.61 6.43 0.63
C PHE A 190 -5.51 5.48 0.20
N LEU A 191 -4.59 5.95 -0.64
CA LEU A 191 -3.41 5.18 -1.02
C LEU A 191 -2.40 5.27 0.12
N PHE A 192 -1.92 4.13 0.58
CA PHE A 192 -0.86 4.01 1.59
C PHE A 192 0.40 3.50 0.93
N GLY A 193 1.53 4.17 1.20
CA GLY A 193 2.85 3.78 0.73
C GLY A 193 3.76 3.60 1.92
N THR A 194 4.39 2.42 2.02
CA THR A 194 5.21 2.04 3.17
C THR A 194 6.64 1.71 2.77
N LEU A 195 7.58 2.01 3.66
CA LEU A 195 8.94 1.46 3.64
C LEU A 195 9.15 0.68 4.92
N GLU A 196 9.40 -0.61 4.79
CA GLU A 196 9.37 -1.51 5.94
C GLU A 196 10.62 -2.40 6.01
N ARG A 197 10.91 -2.89 7.21
CA ARG A 197 12.04 -3.78 7.51
C ARG A 197 11.63 -4.79 8.58
N PRO A 198 11.96 -6.08 8.44
CA PRO A 198 11.83 -7.04 9.54
C PRO A 198 12.80 -6.68 10.68
N VAL A 199 12.30 -6.65 11.92
CA VAL A 199 13.09 -6.39 13.12
C VAL A 199 12.71 -7.41 14.19
N GLY A 200 13.59 -8.39 14.42
CA GLY A 200 13.28 -9.53 15.28
C GLY A 200 12.07 -10.31 14.76
N ASP A 201 11.04 -10.48 15.59
CA ASP A 201 9.78 -11.15 15.22
C ASP A 201 8.71 -10.17 14.68
N GLY A 202 9.07 -8.90 14.48
CA GLY A 202 8.15 -7.84 14.06
C GLY A 202 8.58 -7.12 12.79
N ILE A 203 7.81 -6.10 12.44
CA ILE A 203 8.07 -5.19 11.31
C ILE A 203 8.21 -3.78 11.87
N MET A 204 9.25 -3.08 11.45
CA MET A 204 9.38 -1.63 11.60
C MET A 204 9.14 -0.99 10.25
N GLY A 205 8.37 0.09 10.21
CA GLY A 205 8.04 0.72 8.95
C GLY A 205 7.69 2.18 9.09
N LEU A 206 7.83 2.88 7.98
CA LEU A 206 7.38 4.25 7.76
C LEU A 206 6.19 4.23 6.80
N THR A 207 5.14 4.97 7.13
CA THR A 207 3.93 5.03 6.31
C THR A 207 3.65 6.46 5.85
N SER A 208 3.21 6.59 4.61
CA SER A 208 2.59 7.78 4.04
C SER A 208 1.21 7.44 3.51
N PHE A 209 0.36 8.45 3.31
CA PHE A 209 -0.93 8.24 2.69
C PHE A 209 -1.41 9.49 1.93
N VAL A 210 -2.15 9.27 0.85
CA VAL A 210 -2.77 10.33 0.03
C VAL A 210 -4.23 9.96 -0.27
N ASP A 211 -5.11 10.94 -0.34
CA ASP A 211 -6.50 10.73 -0.75
C ASP A 211 -6.61 10.83 -2.28
N ASN A 212 -6.83 9.71 -2.96
CA ASN A 212 -6.96 9.69 -4.41
C ASN A 212 -8.42 9.82 -4.90
N ARG A 213 -9.38 10.05 -3.99
CA ARG A 213 -10.81 10.18 -4.33
C ARG A 213 -11.16 11.55 -4.92
N THR A 214 -10.30 12.54 -4.68
CA THR A 214 -10.61 13.97 -4.95
C THR A 214 -9.69 14.63 -5.96
N GLY A 215 -8.66 13.94 -6.45
CA GLY A 215 -7.67 14.50 -7.37
C GLY A 215 -7.16 13.50 -8.39
N ASP A 216 -6.76 14.00 -9.55
CA ASP A 216 -6.13 13.20 -10.59
C ASP A 216 -4.66 12.94 -10.24
N ILE A 217 -4.33 11.67 -10.03
CA ILE A 217 -2.93 11.24 -9.94
C ILE A 217 -2.33 11.28 -11.36
N PRO A 218 -1.19 11.94 -11.58
CA PRO A 218 -0.61 12.07 -12.93
C PRO A 218 -0.13 10.73 -13.47
N GLU A 219 -0.22 10.56 -14.79
CA GLU A 219 0.40 9.43 -15.48
C GLU A 219 1.89 9.71 -15.71
N VAL A 220 2.72 8.68 -15.64
CA VAL A 220 4.16 8.75 -15.88
C VAL A 220 4.58 7.72 -16.94
N ASP A 221 5.63 8.01 -17.68
CA ASP A 221 6.19 7.06 -18.66
C ASP A 221 6.64 5.77 -17.95
N PRO A 222 6.15 4.59 -18.35
CA PRO A 222 6.55 3.32 -17.74
C PRO A 222 8.05 3.03 -17.79
N THR A 223 8.78 3.59 -18.75
CA THR A 223 10.23 3.44 -18.86
C THR A 223 10.98 4.10 -17.70
N LEU A 224 10.33 5.01 -16.95
CA LEU A 224 10.87 5.55 -15.70
C LEU A 224 10.83 4.53 -14.55
N PHE A 225 10.21 3.36 -14.76
CA PHE A 225 10.27 2.17 -13.91
C PHE A 225 11.14 1.06 -14.50
N GLU A 226 12.16 1.44 -15.26
CA GLU A 226 13.18 0.54 -15.84
C GLU A 226 14.60 0.95 -15.44
N CYS A 227 14.75 1.61 -14.30
CA CYS A 227 16.04 1.79 -13.62
C CYS A 227 16.91 0.52 -13.76
#